data_AF-A0A3N5WUL7-F1
#
_entry.id   AF-A0A3N5WUL7-F1
#
_cell.length_a   1.000
_cell.length_b   1.000
_cell.length_c   1.000
_cell.angle_alpha   90.00
_cell.angle_beta   90.00
_cell.angle_gamma   90.00
#
_symmetry.space_group_name_H-M   'P 1'
#
loop_
_entity.id
_entity.type
_entity.pdbx_description
1 polymer ?
#
loop_
_entity_poly.entity_id
_entity_poly.type
_entity_poly.pdbx_seq_one_letter_code
_entity_poly.pdbx_strand_id
1 'polypeptide(L)' 'QFGLGESKRVTSVEIIWPGGKRQKLENVEVDRAVKVTEHVP' A
#
# COMPACT_ATOMS: atom_id res chain seq x y z
N GLN A 1 -2.90 -2.10 17.22
CA GLN A 1 -3.81 -1.80 16.10
C GLN A 1 -3.41 -0.45 15.54
N PHE A 2 -3.23 -0.32 14.23
CA PHE A 2 -3.07 0.97 13.57
C PHE A 2 -4.45 1.36 13.00
N GLY A 3 -5.02 2.46 13.48
CA GLY A 3 -6.29 3.01 13.02
C GLY A 3 -6.06 4.40 12.45
N LEU A 4 -6.70 4.71 11.33
CA LEU A 4 -6.51 5.98 10.62
C LEU A 4 -7.42 7.11 11.14
N GLY A 5 -8.28 6.84 12.13
CA GLY A 5 -9.25 7.80 12.65
C GLY A 5 -10.17 8.32 11.55
N GLU A 6 -10.33 9.64 11.47
CA GLU A 6 -11.09 10.31 10.40
C GLU A 6 -10.30 10.50 9.09
N SER A 7 -9.04 10.04 9.03
CA SER A 7 -8.23 10.21 7.82
C SER A 7 -8.80 9.39 6.67
N LYS A 8 -9.03 10.08 5.55
CA LYS A 8 -9.52 9.48 4.30
C LYS A 8 -8.42 8.86 3.45
N ARG A 9 -7.14 9.02 3.85
CA ARG A 9 -5.99 8.53 3.09
C ARG A 9 -4.85 8.02 3.96
N VAL A 10 -4.15 7.03 3.41
CA VAL A 10 -2.87 6.54 3.90
C VAL A 10 -1.75 7.25 3.14
N THR A 11 -0.80 7.85 3.86
CA THR A 11 0.35 8.53 3.24
C THR A 11 1.17 7.59 2.36
N SER A 12 1.50 6.40 2.88
CA SER A 12 2.25 5.40 2.13
C SER A 12 1.98 3.98 2.60
N VAL A 13 1.99 3.04 1.66
CA VAL A 13 2.04 1.59 1.89
C VAL A 13 3.31 1.06 1.23
N GLU A 14 4.18 0.42 2.01
CA GLU A 14 5.35 -0.28 1.48
C GLU A 14 5.05 -1.79 1.47
N ILE A 15 5.24 -2.42 0.31
CA ILE A 15 5.09 -3.85 0.11
C ILE A 15 6.48 -4.42 -0.14
N ILE A 16 6.89 -5.38 0.68
CA ILE A 16 8.12 -6.17 0.48
C ILE A 16 7.69 -7.50 -0.11
N TRP A 17 8.05 -7.75 -1.37
CA TRP A 17 7.69 -8.95 -2.10
C TRP A 17 8.63 -10.12 -1.77
N PRO A 18 8.18 -11.39 -1.94
CA PRO A 18 9.04 -12.56 -1.75
C PRO A 18 10.29 -12.55 -2.64
N GLY A 19 10.23 -11.96 -3.84
CA GLY A 19 11.39 -11.76 -4.72
C GLY A 19 12.38 -10.70 -4.22
N GLY A 20 12.15 -10.10 -3.05
CA GLY A 20 13.00 -9.09 -2.43
C GLY A 20 12.76 -7.66 -2.92
N LYS A 21 11.88 -7.47 -3.90
CA LYS A 21 11.53 -6.12 -4.39
C LYS A 21 10.67 -5.37 -3.40
N ARG A 22 10.82 -4.05 -3.40
CA ARG A 22 9.96 -3.14 -2.65
C ARG A 22 9.08 -2.36 -3.60
N GLN A 23 7.79 -2.29 -3.30
CA GLN A 23 6.84 -1.47 -4.02
C GLN A 23 6.20 -0.49 -3.04
N LYS A 24 6.28 0.80 -3.35
CA LYS A 24 5.66 1.86 -2.56
C LYS A 24 4.42 2.37 -3.28
N LEU A 25 3.30 2.41 -2.57
CA LEU A 25 2.09 3.13 -2.97
C LEU A 25 1.98 4.37 -2.09
N GLU A 26 1.64 5.50 -2.69
CA GLU A 26 1.49 6.77 -1.97
C GLU A 26 0.06 7.28 -2.10
N ASN A 27 -0.40 8.03 -1.10
CA ASN A 27 -1.69 8.71 -1.14
C ASN A 27 -2.88 7.75 -1.43
N VAL A 28 -2.90 6.61 -0.73
CA VAL A 28 -3.87 5.54 -0.95
C VAL A 28 -5.18 5.87 -0.25
N GLU A 29 -6.30 5.76 -0.96
CA GLU A 29 -7.63 5.96 -0.39
C GLU A 29 -8.02 4.84 0.57
N VAL A 30 -8.65 5.20 1.69
CA VAL A 30 -9.24 4.23 2.61
C VAL A 30 -10.53 3.63 2.03
N ASP A 31 -11.01 2.54 2.63
CA ASP A 31 -12.27 1.87 2.26
C ASP A 31 -12.33 1.39 0.79
N ARG A 32 -11.17 1.07 0.20
CA ARG A 32 -11.04 0.57 -1.16
C ARG A 32 -10.16 -0.68 -1.21
N ALA A 33 -10.51 -1.62 -2.08
CA ALA A 33 -9.64 -2.72 -2.45
C ALA A 33 -8.69 -2.28 -3.57
N VAL A 34 -7.38 -2.44 -3.36
CA VAL A 34 -6.35 -2.14 -4.35
C VAL A 34 -5.71 -3.45 -4.80
N LYS A 35 -5.73 -3.73 -6.11
CA LYS A 35 -5.01 -4.86 -6.68
C LYS A 35 -3.55 -4.47 -6.90
N VAL A 36 -2.64 -5.25 -6.35
CA VAL A 36 -1.18 -5.09 -6.51
C VAL A 36 -0.60 -6.32 -7.18
N THR A 37 0.47 -6.13 -7.94
CA THR A 37 1.18 -7.22 -8.62
C THR A 37 2.66 -6.90 -8.60
N GLU A 38 3.47 -7.90 -8.22
CA GLU A 38 4.92 -7.78 -8.27
C GLU A 38 5.35 -7.56 -9.73
N HIS A 39 5.93 -6.40 -10.01
CA HIS A 39 6.49 -6.11 -11.33
C HIS A 39 7.86 -6.77 -11.44
N VAL A 40 7.90 -7.90 -12.13
CA VAL A 40 9.13 -8.58 -12.56
C VAL A 40 9.41 -8.11 -14.00
N PRO A 41 10.59 -7.53 -14.31
CA PRO A 41 10.98 -7.30 -15.69
C PRO A 41 11.10 -8.61 -16.47
#